data_AF-A0A355CB34-F1
#
_entry.id   AF-A0A355CB34-F1
#
_cell.length_a   1.000
_cell.length_b   1.000
_cell.length_c   1.000
_cell.angle_alpha   90.00
_cell.angle_beta   90.00
_cell.angle_gamma   90.00
#
_symmetry.space_group_name_H-M   'P 1'
#
loop_
_entity.id
_entity.type
_entity.pdbx_description
1 polymer ?
#
loop_
_entity_poly.entity_id
_entity_poly.type
_entity_poly.pdbx_seq_one_letter_code
_entity_poly.pdbx_strand_id
1 'polypeptide(L)'
;GKQKISRRTALKYMGLGAAVIPASLYLGGCTKKTDKSQPVPDLTNIPTDKMTYTALSKTGDKISLLGFGTMRYPTVERETPEGIRKFIDEEKAGQLVDYAIAHGINYFDTAWMYHQGESEIVTGKLLKKYPRNSFYLATKLPGSVKSREDAIAT
;
A
#
# COMPACT_ATOMS: atom_id res chain seq x y z
N GLY A 1 -29.38 -2.51 -35.71
CA GLY A 1 -28.84 -3.34 -34.61
C GLY A 1 -27.32 -3.33 -34.68
N LYS A 2 -26.64 -2.91 -33.60
CA LYS A 2 -25.17 -2.86 -33.55
C LYS A 2 -24.63 -4.25 -33.20
N GLN A 3 -23.88 -4.85 -34.13
CA GLN A 3 -23.21 -6.14 -33.94
C GLN A 3 -22.06 -6.00 -32.92
N LYS A 4 -22.10 -6.80 -31.86
CA LYS A 4 -21.16 -6.74 -30.74
C LYS A 4 -19.93 -7.58 -31.05
N ILE A 5 -18.87 -6.95 -31.55
CA ILE A 5 -17.59 -7.62 -31.81
C ILE A 5 -16.95 -8.01 -30.47
N SER A 6 -16.69 -9.30 -30.28
CA SER A 6 -16.01 -9.83 -29.10
C SER A 6 -14.50 -9.55 -29.17
N ARG A 7 -13.88 -9.29 -28.01
CA ARG A 7 -12.43 -9.08 -27.84
C ARG A 7 -11.58 -10.19 -28.49
N ARG A 8 -12.12 -11.42 -28.53
CA ARG A 8 -11.47 -12.59 -29.14
C ARG A 8 -11.40 -12.52 -30.68
N THR A 9 -12.32 -11.81 -31.31
CA THR A 9 -12.38 -11.62 -32.77
C THR A 9 -11.41 -10.55 -33.22
N ALA A 10 -11.27 -9.46 -32.46
CA ALA A 10 -10.31 -8.39 -32.75
C ALA A 10 -8.85 -8.91 -32.71
N LEU A 11 -8.54 -9.79 -31.75
CA LEU A 11 -7.19 -10.35 -31.61
C LEU A 11 -6.78 -11.28 -32.76
N LYS A 12 -7.75 -11.93 -33.43
CA LYS A 12 -7.49 -12.76 -34.62
C LYS A 12 -7.19 -11.92 -35.86
N TYR A 13 -7.84 -10.77 -36.01
CA TYR A 13 -7.65 -9.89 -37.17
C TYR A 13 -6.35 -9.09 -37.11
N MET A 14 -5.82 -8.80 -35.92
CA MET A 14 -4.49 -8.18 -35.78
C MET A 14 -3.31 -9.12 -36.11
N GLY A 15 -3.57 -10.42 -36.26
CA GLY A 15 -2.55 -11.42 -36.59
C GLY A 15 -2.32 -11.67 -38.08
N LEU A 16 -3.08 -11.02 -38.98
CA LEU A 16 -3.05 -11.31 -40.43
C LEU A 16 -2.64 -10.10 -41.29
N GLY A 17 -1.70 -9.30 -40.79
CA GLY A 17 -1.12 -8.15 -41.50
C GLY A 17 0.40 -8.14 -41.44
N ALA A 18 1.05 -9.14 -42.03
CA ALA A 18 2.51 -9.17 -42.17
C ALA A 18 2.92 -8.69 -43.56
N ALA A 19 3.28 -7.41 -43.67
CA ALA A 19 4.14 -6.93 -44.75
C ALA A 19 5.53 -7.58 -44.60
N VAL A 20 6.07 -8.08 -45.70
CA VAL A 20 7.35 -8.79 -45.76
C VAL A 20 8.48 -7.80 -45.47
N ILE A 21 9.07 -7.85 -44.27
CA ILE A 21 10.31 -7.14 -43.94
C ILE A 21 11.42 -8.21 -43.86
N PRO A 22 12.55 -8.06 -44.58
CA PRO A 22 13.63 -9.03 -44.55
C PRO A 22 14.16 -9.22 -43.12
N ALA A 23 14.30 -10.49 -42.71
CA ALA A 23 14.67 -10.91 -41.36
C ALA A 23 16.03 -10.36 -40.86
N SER A 24 16.85 -9.82 -41.76
CA SER A 24 18.13 -9.18 -41.45
C SER A 24 17.99 -7.85 -40.69
N LEU A 25 16.84 -7.17 -40.72
CA LEU A 25 16.59 -6.00 -39.87
C LEU A 25 16.17 -6.36 -38.43
N TYR A 26 15.82 -7.62 -38.15
CA TYR A 26 15.34 -8.06 -36.83
C TYR A 26 16.42 -8.73 -35.96
N LEU A 27 17.60 -9.01 -36.51
CA LEU A 27 18.73 -9.59 -35.76
C LEU A 27 19.68 -8.56 -35.16
N GLY A 28 19.29 -7.28 -35.17
CA GLY A 28 19.89 -6.26 -34.30
C GLY A 28 19.49 -6.51 -32.85
N GLY A 29 20.18 -7.45 -32.19
CA GLY A 29 19.96 -7.78 -30.80
C GLY A 29 19.97 -6.52 -29.92
N CYS A 30 18.82 -6.16 -29.37
CA CYS A 30 18.73 -5.25 -28.24
C CYS A 30 19.43 -5.89 -27.06
N THR A 31 20.74 -5.67 -26.95
CA THR A 31 21.45 -5.81 -25.68
C THR A 31 20.97 -4.67 -24.79
N LYS A 32 19.83 -4.89 -24.11
CA LYS A 32 19.50 -4.09 -22.93
C LYS A 32 20.56 -4.42 -21.89
N LYS A 33 21.66 -3.66 -21.90
CA LYS A 33 22.45 -3.46 -20.68
C LYS A 33 21.45 -2.95 -19.66
N THR A 34 21.08 -3.81 -18.72
CA THR A 34 20.40 -3.39 -17.51
C THR A 34 21.42 -2.53 -16.78
N ASP A 35 21.33 -1.22 -17.00
CA ASP A 35 22.02 -0.27 -16.17
C ASP A 35 21.43 -0.38 -14.77
N LYS A 36 22.14 -1.13 -13.91
CA LYS A 36 21.81 -1.29 -12.50
C LYS A 36 22.17 -0.04 -11.69
N SER A 37 22.60 1.06 -12.31
CA SER A 37 22.80 2.34 -11.63
C SER A 37 21.53 3.18 -11.61
N GLN A 38 20.47 2.67 -10.97
CA GLN A 38 19.53 3.63 -10.40
C GLN A 38 20.26 4.31 -9.23
N PRO A 39 20.34 5.65 -9.18
CA PRO A 39 20.92 6.34 -8.04
C PRO A 39 20.24 5.81 -6.78
N VAL A 40 21.02 5.32 -5.82
CA VAL A 40 20.48 5.02 -4.50
C VAL A 40 19.91 6.33 -3.98
N PRO A 41 18.60 6.41 -3.65
CA PRO A 41 18.01 7.66 -3.19
C PRO A 41 18.76 8.16 -1.96
N ASP A 42 19.07 9.45 -1.93
CA ASP A 42 19.67 10.07 -0.75
C ASP A 42 18.68 9.99 0.41
N LEU A 43 18.92 9.05 1.33
CA LEU A 43 18.10 8.84 2.51
C LEU A 43 18.40 9.84 3.63
N THR A 44 19.42 10.69 3.48
CA THR A 44 19.84 11.64 4.51
C THR A 44 19.07 12.96 4.46
N ASN A 45 18.50 13.32 3.30
CA ASN A 45 17.75 14.57 3.10
C ASN A 45 16.44 14.33 2.34
N ILE A 46 15.51 13.57 2.94
CA ILE A 46 14.19 13.36 2.35
C ILE A 46 13.34 14.61 2.61
N PRO A 47 12.82 15.29 1.55
CA PRO A 47 12.01 16.50 1.74
C PRO A 47 10.66 16.19 2.38
N THR A 48 10.26 17.01 3.36
CA THR A 48 8.99 16.85 4.08
C THR A 48 7.80 17.50 3.37
N ASP A 49 8.03 18.42 2.45
CA ASP A 49 7.02 19.25 1.76
C ASP A 49 6.63 18.71 0.36
N LYS A 50 7.16 17.55 -0.04
CA LYS A 50 7.00 16.98 -1.40
C LYS A 50 5.93 15.89 -1.52
N MET A 51 5.11 15.67 -0.50
CA MET A 51 4.02 14.70 -0.60
C MET A 51 3.02 15.11 -1.68
N THR A 52 2.75 14.21 -2.60
CA THR A 52 1.67 14.36 -3.58
C THR A 52 0.36 13.90 -2.94
N TYR A 53 -0.74 14.58 -3.27
CA TYR A 53 -2.07 14.25 -2.77
C TYR A 53 -3.03 13.97 -3.92
N THR A 54 -4.05 13.17 -3.64
CA THR A 54 -5.18 12.93 -4.53
C THR A 54 -6.49 13.21 -3.81
N ALA A 55 -7.53 13.59 -4.55
CA ALA A 55 -8.86 13.79 -4.00
C ALA A 55 -9.71 12.54 -4.19
N LEU A 56 -10.36 12.07 -3.14
CA LEU A 56 -11.33 10.98 -3.25
C LEU A 56 -12.55 11.47 -4.02
N SER A 57 -12.92 10.78 -5.10
CA SER A 57 -13.97 11.22 -6.02
C SER A 57 -15.35 11.37 -5.39
N LYS A 58 -15.63 10.65 -4.30
CA LYS A 58 -16.94 10.68 -3.61
C LYS A 58 -17.03 11.74 -2.52
N THR A 59 -15.97 11.95 -1.75
CA THR A 59 -15.98 12.82 -0.57
C THR A 59 -15.25 14.14 -0.79
N GLY A 60 -14.38 14.22 -1.80
CA GLY A 60 -13.47 15.34 -2.01
C GLY A 60 -12.27 15.37 -1.06
N ASP A 61 -12.15 14.37 -0.18
CA ASP A 61 -11.07 14.29 0.81
C ASP A 61 -9.70 14.26 0.13
N LYS A 62 -8.82 15.15 0.56
CA LYS A 62 -7.44 15.24 0.07
C LYS A 62 -6.56 14.27 0.87
N ILE A 63 -6.28 13.12 0.28
CA ILE A 63 -5.47 12.05 0.88
C ILE A 63 -4.07 12.02 0.27
N SER A 64 -3.06 11.64 1.05
CA SER A 64 -1.71 11.41 0.56
C SER A 64 -1.75 10.30 -0.51
N LEU A 65 -0.97 10.48 -1.59
CA LEU A 65 -0.94 9.52 -2.70
C LEU A 65 -0.48 8.14 -2.24
N LEU A 66 0.41 8.11 -1.24
CA LEU A 66 0.81 6.90 -0.55
C LEU A 66 0.11 6.83 0.82
N GLY A 67 -0.37 5.64 1.16
CA GLY A 67 -0.89 5.33 2.49
C GLY A 67 0.15 4.61 3.34
N PHE A 68 0.04 4.74 4.66
CA PHE A 68 0.87 4.03 5.63
C PHE A 68 0.16 2.78 6.12
N GLY A 69 0.67 1.61 5.72
CA GLY A 69 0.14 0.31 6.14
C GLY A 69 0.76 -0.20 7.42
N THR A 70 -0.07 -0.68 8.36
CA THR A 70 0.36 -1.04 9.72
C THR A 70 0.63 -2.55 9.92
N MET A 71 0.37 -3.37 8.90
CA MET A 71 0.59 -4.82 8.94
C MET A 71 2.07 -5.22 9.15
N ARG A 72 3.02 -4.30 8.88
CA ARG A 72 4.48 -4.54 8.99
C ARG A 72 5.13 -3.66 10.04
N TYR A 73 4.38 -3.26 11.07
CA TYR A 73 5.04 -2.64 12.23
C TYR A 73 6.20 -3.50 12.74
N PRO A 74 7.31 -2.87 13.16
CA PRO A 74 8.41 -3.58 13.81
C PRO A 74 7.88 -4.37 15.00
N THR A 75 8.45 -5.55 15.22
CA THR A 75 8.04 -6.43 16.32
C THR A 75 9.22 -6.78 17.20
N VAL A 76 8.93 -7.09 18.46
CA VAL A 76 9.85 -7.63 19.45
C VAL A 76 9.27 -8.93 20.00
N GLU A 77 10.14 -9.90 20.24
CA GLU A 77 9.77 -11.14 20.90
C GLU A 77 9.84 -10.97 22.42
N ARG A 78 8.84 -11.50 23.13
CA ARG A 78 8.78 -11.51 24.59
C ARG A 78 8.29 -12.87 25.06
N GLU A 79 8.82 -13.33 26.18
CA GLU A 79 8.35 -14.53 26.86
C GLU A 79 7.02 -14.23 27.58
N THR A 80 6.02 -15.09 27.36
CA THR A 80 4.73 -15.10 28.05
C THR A 80 4.55 -16.46 28.73
N PRO A 81 3.57 -16.61 29.64
CA PRO A 81 3.27 -17.92 30.23
C PRO A 81 2.96 -19.02 29.20
N GLU A 82 2.55 -18.65 27.98
CA GLU A 82 2.25 -19.54 26.85
C GLU A 82 3.45 -19.76 25.90
N GLY A 83 4.61 -19.17 26.19
CA GLY A 83 5.84 -19.25 25.39
C GLY A 83 6.26 -17.91 24.77
N ILE A 84 7.18 -17.95 23.81
CA ILE A 84 7.67 -16.74 23.14
C ILE A 84 6.63 -16.26 22.12
N ARG A 85 6.18 -15.01 22.26
CA ARG A 85 5.26 -14.34 21.33
C ARG A 85 5.86 -13.05 20.76
N LYS A 86 5.37 -12.66 19.58
CA LYS A 86 5.72 -11.41 18.90
C LYS A 86 4.71 -10.33 19.24
N PHE A 87 5.21 -9.20 19.70
CA PHE A 87 4.44 -8.00 20.00
C PHE A 87 4.92 -6.85 19.13
N ILE A 88 4.07 -5.86 18.87
CA ILE A 88 4.51 -4.63 18.20
C ILE A 88 5.52 -3.90 19.10
N ASP A 89 6.64 -3.48 18.51
CA ASP A 89 7.57 -2.53 19.11
C ASP A 89 6.97 -1.13 18.99
N GLU A 90 6.16 -0.72 19.98
CA GLU A 90 5.41 0.54 19.94
C GLU A 90 6.33 1.77 19.78
N GLU A 91 7.57 1.72 20.29
CA GLU A 91 8.52 2.83 20.16
C GLU A 91 8.97 3.01 18.72
N LYS A 92 9.47 1.94 18.09
CA LYS A 92 9.90 1.99 16.68
C LYS A 92 8.72 2.23 15.74
N ALA A 93 7.57 1.62 16.02
CA ALA A 93 6.34 1.89 15.28
C ALA A 93 5.94 3.37 15.38
N GLY A 94 6.07 3.97 16.56
CA GLY A 94 5.84 5.40 16.79
C GLY A 94 6.78 6.28 15.98
N GLN A 95 8.08 5.98 15.96
CA GLN A 95 9.06 6.70 15.14
C GLN A 95 8.72 6.65 13.65
N LEU A 96 8.25 5.50 13.14
CA LEU A 96 7.80 5.36 11.75
C LEU A 96 6.54 6.18 11.46
N VAL A 97 5.57 6.19 12.37
CA VAL A 97 4.35 7.00 12.25
C VAL A 97 4.70 8.49 12.24
N ASP A 98 5.60 8.92 13.12
CA ASP A 98 6.03 10.33 13.22
C ASP A 98 6.75 10.77 11.97
N TYR A 99 7.65 9.93 11.47
CA TYR A 99 8.33 10.16 10.21
C TYR A 99 7.33 10.28 9.06
N ALA A 100 6.35 9.38 8.96
CA ALA A 100 5.35 9.39 7.91
C ALA A 100 4.51 10.69 7.92
N ILE A 101 4.07 11.13 9.10
CA ILE A 101 3.28 12.36 9.24
C ILE A 101 4.12 13.60 8.94
N ALA A 102 5.37 13.65 9.42
CA ALA A 102 6.30 14.73 9.12
C ALA A 102 6.54 14.88 7.60
N HIS A 103 6.48 13.77 6.85
CA HIS A 103 6.61 13.75 5.40
C HIS A 103 5.26 13.82 4.65
N GLY A 104 4.20 14.25 5.33
CA GLY A 104 2.92 14.58 4.71
C GLY A 104 1.95 13.41 4.52
N ILE A 105 2.26 12.20 4.98
CA ILE A 105 1.26 11.12 4.98
C ILE A 105 0.11 11.49 5.92
N ASN A 106 -1.11 11.39 5.40
CA ASN A 106 -2.33 11.58 6.17
C ASN A 106 -3.32 10.41 6.02
N TYR A 107 -2.95 9.32 5.35
CA TYR A 107 -3.81 8.15 5.18
C TYR A 107 -3.17 6.90 5.77
N PHE A 108 -3.83 6.30 6.75
CA PHE A 108 -3.37 5.13 7.50
C PHE A 108 -4.29 3.94 7.27
N ASP A 109 -3.69 2.76 7.08
CA ASP A 109 -4.39 1.50 6.86
C ASP A 109 -4.04 0.48 7.96
N THR A 110 -5.07 -0.01 8.64
CA THR A 110 -4.97 -1.09 9.63
C THR A 110 -6.05 -2.14 9.40
N ALA A 111 -6.10 -3.15 10.26
CA ALA A 111 -7.11 -4.19 10.27
C ALA A 111 -7.12 -4.90 11.63
N TRP A 112 -8.28 -5.37 12.05
CA TRP A 112 -8.44 -6.16 13.27
C TRP A 112 -7.46 -7.34 13.36
N MET A 113 -7.32 -8.12 12.28
CA MET A 113 -6.45 -9.31 12.26
C MET A 113 -4.94 -9.01 12.33
N TYR A 114 -4.50 -7.77 12.08
CA TYR A 114 -3.07 -7.47 12.00
C TYR A 114 -2.42 -7.57 13.38
N HIS A 115 -1.23 -8.19 13.43
CA HIS A 115 -0.50 -8.47 14.67
C HIS A 115 -1.38 -9.15 15.73
N GLN A 116 -2.16 -10.15 15.32
CA GLN A 116 -3.00 -10.95 16.22
C GLN A 116 -4.00 -10.12 17.05
N GLY A 117 -4.56 -9.04 16.47
CA GLY A 117 -5.50 -8.15 17.18
C GLY A 117 -4.89 -6.85 17.68
N GLU A 118 -3.55 -6.71 17.70
CA GLU A 118 -2.90 -5.58 18.37
C GLU A 118 -2.84 -4.32 17.51
N SER A 119 -2.93 -4.44 16.19
CA SER A 119 -2.61 -3.34 15.29
C SER A 119 -3.53 -2.12 15.45
N GLU A 120 -4.84 -2.31 15.61
CA GLU A 120 -5.78 -1.19 15.76
C GLU A 120 -5.54 -0.43 17.07
N ILE A 121 -5.31 -1.16 18.17
CA ILE A 121 -5.03 -0.60 19.49
C ILE A 121 -3.74 0.23 19.45
N VAL A 122 -2.66 -0.34 18.92
CA VAL A 122 -1.37 0.35 18.84
C VAL A 122 -1.45 1.54 17.89
N THR A 123 -2.05 1.39 16.70
CA THR A 123 -2.24 2.50 15.75
C THR A 123 -3.03 3.64 16.39
N GLY A 124 -4.11 3.32 17.13
CA GLY A 124 -4.91 4.30 17.86
C GLY A 124 -4.11 5.04 18.93
N LYS A 125 -3.28 4.34 19.71
CA LYS A 125 -2.38 4.96 20.69
C LYS A 125 -1.39 5.92 20.02
N LEU A 126 -0.74 5.47 18.94
CA LEU A 126 0.28 6.25 18.23
C LEU A 126 -0.29 7.50 17.55
N LEU A 127 -1.48 7.40 16.96
CA LEU A 127 -2.14 8.51 16.28
C LEU A 127 -2.82 9.50 17.24
N LYS A 128 -3.07 9.12 18.50
CA LYS A 128 -3.77 9.97 19.49
C LYS A 128 -3.09 11.31 19.76
N LYS A 129 -1.77 11.41 19.53
CA LYS A 129 -1.01 12.66 19.70
C LYS A 129 -1.22 13.68 18.56
N TYR A 130 -1.87 13.28 17.47
CA TYR A 130 -2.18 14.15 16.33
C TYR A 130 -3.65 14.57 16.33
N PRO A 131 -4.01 15.76 15.82
CA PRO A 131 -5.40 16.17 15.69
C PRO A 131 -6.20 15.12 14.89
N ARG A 132 -7.34 14.66 15.41
CA ARG A 132 -8.11 13.58 14.75
C ARG A 132 -8.47 13.91 13.29
N ASN A 133 -8.71 15.18 12.99
CA ASN A 133 -9.09 15.64 11.65
C ASN A 133 -7.88 15.87 10.72
N SER A 134 -6.65 15.62 11.17
CA SER A 134 -5.45 15.74 10.33
C SER A 134 -5.11 14.48 9.56
N PHE A 135 -5.84 13.38 9.78
CA PHE A 135 -5.60 12.10 9.12
C PHE A 135 -6.88 11.29 8.86
N TYR A 136 -6.78 10.44 7.86
CA TYR A 136 -7.75 9.44 7.45
C TYR A 136 -7.25 8.07 7.92
N LEU A 137 -8.16 7.27 8.46
CA LEU A 137 -7.87 5.94 8.99
C LEU A 137 -8.85 4.96 8.38
N ALA A 138 -8.32 3.94 7.72
CA ALA A 138 -9.07 2.79 7.22
C ALA A 138 -8.77 1.56 8.08
N THR A 139 -9.83 0.85 8.47
CA THR A 139 -9.72 -0.49 9.05
C THR A 139 -10.62 -1.48 8.31
N LYS A 140 -10.53 -2.76 8.66
CA LYS A 140 -11.16 -3.88 7.96
C LYS A 140 -11.80 -4.81 8.97
N LEU A 141 -13.04 -5.19 8.70
CA LEU A 141 -13.72 -6.25 9.44
C LEU A 141 -13.16 -7.61 9.03
N PRO A 142 -12.95 -8.54 9.97
CA PRO A 142 -12.53 -9.90 9.64
C PRO A 142 -13.64 -10.66 8.92
N GLY A 143 -13.27 -11.56 8.00
CA GLY A 143 -14.24 -12.34 7.21
C GLY A 143 -15.10 -13.31 8.02
N SER A 144 -14.78 -13.51 9.31
CA SER A 144 -15.59 -14.30 10.24
C SER A 144 -16.83 -13.56 10.73
N VAL A 145 -16.89 -12.23 10.62
CA VAL A 145 -18.05 -11.41 11.02
C VAL A 145 -19.19 -11.61 10.03
N LYS A 146 -20.33 -12.10 10.50
CA LYS A 146 -21.53 -12.38 9.69
C LYS A 146 -22.74 -11.56 10.11
N SER A 147 -22.73 -11.03 11.33
CA SER A 147 -23.81 -10.23 11.91
C SER A 147 -23.28 -8.95 12.57
N ARG A 148 -24.19 -8.05 12.93
CA ARG A 148 -23.84 -6.84 13.68
C ARG A 148 -23.35 -7.20 15.08
N GLU A 149 -23.95 -8.22 15.67
CA GLU A 149 -23.58 -8.76 16.98
C GLU A 149 -22.14 -9.29 16.95
N ASP A 150 -21.75 -10.01 15.89
CA ASP A 150 -20.35 -10.45 15.70
C ASP A 150 -19.39 -9.25 15.57
N ALA A 151 -19.80 -8.20 14.85
CA ALA A 151 -18.99 -7.00 14.63
C ALA A 151 -18.77 -6.17 15.90
N ILE A 152 -19.71 -6.22 16.86
CA ILE A 152 -19.56 -5.57 18.16
C ILE A 152 -18.62 -6.36 19.07
N ALA A 153 -18.53 -7.68 18.86
CA ALA A 153 -17.68 -8.58 19.63
C ALA A 153 -16.22 -8.60 19.18
N THR A 154 -15.93 -8.11 17.96
CA THR A 154 -14.56 -7.92 17.44
C THR A 154 -14.00 -6.56 17.83
#